data_AF-A0A953G0K6-F1
#
_entry.id   AF-A0A953G0K6-F1
#
_cell.length_a   1.000
_cell.length_b   1.000
_cell.length_c   1.000
_cell.angle_alpha   90.00
_cell.angle_beta   90.00
_cell.angle_gamma   90.00
#
_symmetry.space_group_name_H-M   'P 1'
#
loop_
_entity.id
_entity.type
_entity.pdbx_description
1 polymer ?
#
loop_
_entity_poly.entity_id
_entity_poly.type
_entity_poly.pdbx_seq_one_letter_code
_entity_poly.pdbx_strand_id
1 'polypeptide(L)'
;MRALIPLDLSTIQLIFLPLVLLGLWRIRILGARIPGRLILLSGICALGAAGFSRLQTFKAEGSLLIGLLAADPHGVETRLFRDEINRSLSDVTAFMRSGARRQRLGATAVSYQREIQGKSEALALIQSSPSFPGLVWGDRKLVNIAFKTSAPELLDLNGARNLPYPLSQFELIDSVSQLWLSFEPRRDTARFIATLYAALVTKDITTKEVLLRTAIGQQSRWRSFSHRALPLMLLGNIYLRQALDAPYGDTSSIECALASYKLATHFLRMKEHPELFAALLNNMGTALYLQGTLLNKKNLRRGGRVAFKRARDVGKRMRGTELQRVVAVVKRNSQLVKGLKAKHRPIGLQRKKHKKRLRVHG
;
A
#
# COMPACT_ATOMS: atom_id res chain seq x y z
N MET A 1 34.24 3.23 -9.66
CA MET A 1 34.40 1.86 -9.12
C MET A 1 33.35 0.96 -9.77
N ARG A 2 33.75 -0.05 -10.55
CA ARG A 2 32.81 -1.02 -11.13
C ARG A 2 32.42 -2.01 -10.03
N ALA A 3 31.17 -1.98 -9.58
CA ALA A 3 30.68 -2.94 -8.59
C ALA A 3 30.68 -4.35 -9.23
N LEU A 4 31.44 -5.27 -8.63
CA LEU A 4 31.33 -6.69 -8.95
C LEU A 4 29.91 -7.14 -8.57
N ILE A 5 29.16 -7.67 -9.54
CA ILE A 5 27.86 -8.26 -9.28
C ILE A 5 28.09 -9.45 -8.35
N PRO A 6 27.53 -9.50 -7.12
CA PRO A 6 27.63 -10.68 -6.30
C PRO A 6 26.90 -11.81 -7.02
N LEU A 7 27.65 -12.77 -7.55
CA LEU A 7 27.09 -13.97 -8.14
C LEU A 7 26.54 -14.82 -6.99
N ASP A 8 25.21 -14.86 -6.88
CA ASP A 8 24.53 -15.79 -5.98
C ASP A 8 24.95 -17.23 -6.35
N LEU A 9 25.02 -18.13 -5.36
CA LEU A 9 25.39 -19.53 -5.56
C LEU A 9 24.51 -20.19 -6.64
N SER A 10 23.25 -19.79 -6.73
CA SER A 10 22.31 -20.17 -7.79
C SER A 10 22.79 -19.75 -9.18
N THR A 11 23.36 -18.55 -9.31
CA THR A 11 23.88 -17.99 -10.56
C THR A 11 25.23 -18.62 -10.92
N ILE A 12 26.09 -18.85 -9.92
CA ILE A 12 27.34 -19.59 -10.09
C ILE A 12 27.02 -20.99 -10.61
N GLN A 13 26.06 -21.70 -10.01
CA GLN A 13 25.64 -23.02 -10.47
C GLN A 13 25.08 -22.96 -11.90
N LEU A 14 24.32 -21.93 -12.26
CA LEU A 14 23.75 -21.80 -13.60
C LEU A 14 24.81 -21.53 -14.70
N ILE A 15 25.93 -20.90 -14.34
CA ILE A 15 27.04 -20.61 -15.27
C ILE A 15 28.08 -21.73 -15.28
N PHE A 16 28.49 -22.23 -14.11
CA PHE A 16 29.54 -23.24 -14.00
C PHE A 16 29.08 -24.62 -14.45
N LEU A 17 27.82 -25.00 -14.20
CA LEU A 17 27.33 -26.31 -14.59
C LEU A 17 27.37 -26.56 -16.11
N PRO A 18 26.92 -25.64 -16.99
CA PRO A 18 27.09 -25.82 -18.44
C PRO A 18 28.55 -25.77 -18.90
N LEU A 19 29.43 -25.03 -18.21
CA LEU A 19 30.87 -25.03 -18.51
C LEU A 19 31.54 -26.37 -18.13
N VAL A 20 31.18 -26.94 -16.99
CA VAL A 20 31.63 -28.28 -16.57
C VAL A 20 31.13 -29.33 -17.57
N LEU A 21 29.87 -29.22 -18.01
CA LEU A 21 29.29 -30.06 -19.05
C LEU A 21 30.03 -29.96 -20.40
N LEU A 22 30.35 -28.75 -20.84
CA LEU A 22 31.14 -28.52 -22.06
C LEU A 22 32.56 -29.07 -21.94
N GLY A 23 33.19 -28.92 -20.78
CA GLY A 23 34.50 -29.49 -20.48
C GLY A 23 34.49 -31.02 -20.55
N LEU A 24 33.51 -31.66 -19.90
CA LEU A 24 33.31 -33.11 -19.97
C LEU A 24 33.03 -33.56 -21.41
N TRP A 25 32.23 -32.81 -22.17
CA TRP A 25 31.96 -33.12 -23.58
C TRP A 25 33.22 -33.04 -24.45
N ARG A 26 34.09 -32.03 -24.23
CA ARG A 26 35.37 -31.90 -24.95
C ARG A 26 36.36 -33.02 -24.64
N ILE A 27 36.45 -33.44 -23.38
CA ILE A 27 37.32 -34.56 -22.97
C ILE A 27 36.89 -35.87 -23.67
N ARG A 28 35.59 -36.05 -23.92
CA ARG A 28 35.08 -37.19 -24.71
C ARG A 28 35.51 -37.15 -26.18
N ILE A 29 35.56 -35.96 -26.79
CA ILE A 29 36.01 -35.78 -28.18
C ILE A 29 37.50 -36.14 -28.34
N LEU A 30 38.30 -35.92 -27.28
CA LEU A 30 39.73 -36.27 -27.22
C LEU A 30 40.00 -37.77 -26.95
N GLY A 31 38.98 -38.64 -27.06
CA GLY A 31 39.15 -40.09 -27.00
C GLY A 31 39.14 -40.70 -25.59
N ALA A 32 39.02 -39.89 -24.53
CA ALA A 32 38.84 -40.41 -23.19
C ALA A 32 37.42 -40.97 -23.01
N ARG A 33 37.31 -42.26 -22.63
CA ARG A 33 36.03 -42.92 -22.34
C ARG A 33 35.44 -42.39 -21.04
N ILE A 34 34.66 -41.31 -21.13
CA ILE A 34 33.82 -40.88 -20.01
C ILE A 34 32.64 -41.86 -19.92
N PRO A 35 32.38 -42.49 -18.76
CA PRO A 35 31.25 -43.39 -18.60
C PRO A 35 29.95 -42.63 -18.85
N GLY A 36 29.10 -43.15 -19.73
CA GLY A 36 27.85 -42.49 -20.15
C GLY A 36 26.92 -42.11 -18.99
N ARG A 37 27.04 -42.79 -17.84
CA ARG A 37 26.33 -42.47 -16.59
C ARG A 37 26.65 -41.09 -16.04
N LEU A 38 27.90 -40.61 -16.16
CA LEU A 38 28.28 -39.26 -15.69
C LEU A 38 27.65 -38.17 -16.55
N ILE A 39 27.58 -38.39 -17.86
CA ILE A 39 26.93 -37.44 -18.79
C ILE A 39 25.44 -37.36 -18.49
N LEU A 40 24.78 -38.50 -18.29
CA LEU A 40 23.37 -38.55 -17.89
C LEU A 40 23.13 -37.80 -16.57
N LEU A 41 23.94 -38.07 -15.54
CA LEU A 41 23.82 -37.40 -14.24
C LEU A 41 23.96 -35.89 -14.36
N SER A 42 24.95 -35.43 -15.11
CA SER A 42 25.20 -34.01 -15.34
C SER A 42 24.07 -33.33 -16.15
N GLY A 43 23.46 -34.03 -17.12
CA GLY A 43 22.27 -33.58 -17.83
C GLY A 43 21.05 -33.46 -16.91
N ILE A 44 20.85 -34.43 -16.00
CA ILE A 44 19.80 -34.38 -14.97
C ILE A 44 20.04 -33.21 -14.01
N CYS A 45 21.29 -32.98 -13.58
CA CYS A 45 21.62 -31.82 -12.75
C CYS A 45 21.36 -30.49 -13.48
N ALA A 46 21.63 -30.40 -14.79
CA ALA A 46 21.39 -29.18 -15.56
C ALA A 46 19.90 -28.94 -15.83
N LEU A 47 19.15 -29.98 -16.14
CA LEU A 47 17.69 -29.90 -16.23
C LEU A 47 17.07 -29.59 -14.86
N GLY A 48 17.63 -30.15 -13.78
CA GLY A 48 17.27 -29.85 -12.40
C GLY A 48 17.56 -28.39 -12.04
N ALA A 49 18.72 -27.85 -12.38
CA ALA A 49 19.09 -26.45 -12.12
C ALA A 49 18.30 -25.47 -12.99
N ALA A 50 18.11 -25.76 -14.27
CA ALA A 50 17.28 -24.95 -15.18
C ALA A 50 15.80 -25.01 -14.80
N GLY A 51 15.32 -26.19 -14.40
CA GLY A 51 14.00 -26.40 -13.81
C GLY A 51 13.85 -25.59 -12.53
N PHE A 52 14.80 -25.72 -11.59
CA PHE A 52 14.80 -24.99 -10.32
C PHE A 52 14.88 -23.47 -10.52
N SER A 53 15.67 -22.99 -11.48
CA SER A 53 15.72 -21.58 -11.86
C SER A 53 14.40 -21.10 -12.45
N ARG A 54 13.76 -21.87 -13.34
CA ARG A 54 12.43 -21.56 -13.87
C ARG A 54 11.33 -21.60 -12.81
N LEU A 55 11.44 -22.53 -11.86
CA LEU A 55 10.61 -22.62 -10.66
C LEU A 55 10.95 -21.50 -9.66
N GLN A 56 12.11 -20.86 -9.70
CA GLN A 56 12.38 -19.67 -8.87
C GLN A 56 11.97 -18.37 -9.56
N THR A 57 11.94 -18.34 -10.90
CA THR A 57 11.20 -17.32 -11.66
C THR A 57 9.69 -17.52 -11.59
N PHE A 58 9.18 -18.40 -10.71
CA PHE A 58 7.76 -18.63 -10.51
C PHE A 58 7.04 -17.30 -10.31
N LYS A 59 6.11 -17.01 -11.22
CA LYS A 59 5.04 -16.02 -11.18
C LYS A 59 4.88 -15.35 -9.82
N ALA A 60 5.74 -14.38 -9.55
CA ALA A 60 5.73 -13.62 -8.31
C ALA A 60 4.63 -12.54 -8.33
N GLU A 61 3.56 -12.78 -9.10
CA GLU A 61 2.41 -11.89 -9.18
C GLU A 61 1.75 -11.86 -7.80
N GLY A 62 1.82 -10.71 -7.15
CA GLY A 62 1.34 -10.57 -5.78
C GLY A 62 2.32 -11.10 -4.73
N SER A 63 3.63 -11.05 -4.99
CA SER A 63 4.65 -11.30 -3.96
C SER A 63 5.14 -10.00 -3.31
N LEU A 64 5.39 -10.04 -2.00
CA LEU A 64 6.00 -8.96 -1.24
C LEU A 64 7.52 -9.05 -1.35
N LEU A 65 8.18 -8.01 -1.87
CA LEU A 65 9.64 -8.00 -1.94
C LEU A 65 10.24 -7.63 -0.57
N ILE A 66 11.30 -8.33 -0.17
CA ILE A 66 12.10 -8.05 1.03
C ILE A 66 13.52 -7.70 0.60
N GLY A 67 13.86 -6.42 0.58
CA GLY A 67 15.20 -5.92 0.30
C GLY A 67 16.20 -6.34 1.37
N LEU A 68 17.48 -6.43 0.99
CA LEU A 68 18.57 -6.71 1.91
C LEU A 68 18.60 -5.64 3.02
N LEU A 69 18.55 -6.07 4.28
CA LEU A 69 18.62 -5.16 5.42
C LEU A 69 20.02 -4.53 5.49
N ALA A 70 20.09 -3.24 5.81
CA ALA A 70 21.34 -2.55 6.04
C ALA A 70 22.11 -3.24 7.19
N ALA A 71 23.43 -3.36 7.03
CA ALA A 71 24.30 -4.12 7.92
C ALA A 71 24.01 -5.64 8.01
N ASP A 72 23.37 -6.22 6.99
CA ASP A 72 23.23 -7.67 6.81
C ASP A 72 23.90 -8.14 5.51
N PRO A 73 25.24 -8.06 5.38
CA PRO A 73 25.95 -8.33 4.12
C PRO A 73 25.78 -9.77 3.62
N HIS A 74 25.47 -10.70 4.52
CA HIS A 74 25.25 -12.12 4.21
C HIS A 74 23.76 -12.49 4.07
N GLY A 75 22.85 -11.51 4.21
CA GLY A 75 21.41 -11.71 4.08
C GLY A 75 20.84 -12.71 5.09
N VAL A 76 21.49 -12.93 6.24
CA VAL A 76 21.02 -13.92 7.23
C VAL A 76 19.76 -13.41 7.92
N GLU A 77 19.81 -12.19 8.43
CA GLU A 77 18.65 -11.57 9.10
C GLU A 77 17.50 -11.32 8.12
N THR A 78 17.83 -10.90 6.90
CA THR A 78 16.87 -10.70 5.81
C THR A 78 16.13 -11.99 5.48
N ARG A 79 16.85 -13.12 5.41
CA ARG A 79 16.26 -14.45 5.18
C ARG A 79 15.36 -14.87 6.34
N LEU A 80 15.85 -14.77 7.58
CA LEU A 80 15.07 -15.10 8.77
C LEU A 80 13.78 -14.27 8.84
N PHE A 81 13.88 -12.97 8.58
CA PHE A 81 12.73 -12.07 8.60
C PHE A 81 11.71 -12.39 7.50
N ARG A 82 12.18 -12.65 6.27
CA ARG A 82 11.32 -13.13 5.17
C ARG A 82 10.61 -14.43 5.56
N ASP A 83 11.32 -15.38 6.15
CA ASP A 83 10.75 -16.67 6.52
C ASP A 83 9.71 -16.53 7.63
N GLU A 84 9.90 -15.60 8.58
CA GLU A 84 8.89 -15.23 9.57
C GLU A 84 7.64 -14.57 8.94
N ILE A 85 7.82 -13.72 7.94
CA ILE A 85 6.71 -13.14 7.16
C ILE A 85 5.94 -14.25 6.42
N ASN A 86 6.65 -15.16 5.74
CA ASN A 86 6.03 -16.27 5.02
C ASN A 86 5.27 -17.23 5.95
N ARG A 87 5.83 -17.52 7.14
CA ARG A 87 5.14 -18.29 8.17
C ARG A 87 3.85 -17.59 8.61
N SER A 88 3.93 -16.29 8.88
CA SER A 88 2.76 -15.49 9.27
C SER A 88 1.71 -15.39 8.15
N LEU A 89 2.12 -15.30 6.88
CA LEU A 89 1.21 -15.36 5.72
C LEU A 89 0.52 -16.71 5.59
N SER A 90 1.25 -17.81 5.85
CA SER A 90 0.69 -19.16 5.91
C SER A 90 -0.38 -19.27 7.00
N ASP A 91 -0.09 -18.77 8.21
CA ASP A 91 -1.03 -18.76 9.34
C ASP A 91 -2.30 -17.96 9.01
N VAL A 92 -2.14 -16.76 8.45
CA VAL A 92 -3.25 -15.93 7.98
C VAL A 92 -4.07 -16.65 6.90
N THR A 93 -3.40 -17.33 5.96
CA THR A 93 -4.04 -18.12 4.89
C THR A 93 -4.81 -19.32 5.46
N ALA A 94 -4.26 -20.02 6.45
CA ALA A 94 -4.92 -21.12 7.14
C ALA A 94 -6.18 -20.64 7.86
N PHE A 95 -6.11 -19.50 8.57
CA PHE A 95 -7.24 -18.88 9.25
C PHE A 95 -8.40 -18.54 8.29
N MET A 96 -8.12 -18.04 7.09
CA MET A 96 -9.19 -17.78 6.11
C MET A 96 -9.78 -19.06 5.52
N ARG A 97 -9.01 -20.15 5.40
CA ARG A 97 -9.50 -21.42 4.86
C ARG A 97 -10.48 -22.14 5.79
N SER A 98 -10.43 -21.89 7.10
CA SER A 98 -11.43 -22.39 8.04
C SER A 98 -12.79 -21.70 7.91
N GLY A 99 -12.89 -20.59 7.17
CA GLY A 99 -14.16 -19.93 6.85
C GLY A 99 -14.90 -20.58 5.68
N ALA A 100 -16.19 -20.25 5.54
CA ALA A 100 -17.06 -20.77 4.47
C ALA A 100 -16.59 -20.44 3.03
N ARG A 101 -15.67 -19.48 2.85
CA ARG A 101 -15.08 -19.12 1.55
C ARG A 101 -13.60 -19.52 1.51
N ARG A 102 -13.29 -20.61 0.82
CA ARG A 102 -11.91 -21.06 0.58
C ARG A 102 -11.21 -20.15 -0.45
N GLN A 103 -10.76 -18.97 -0.04
CA GLN A 103 -9.88 -18.14 -0.86
C GLN A 103 -8.42 -18.50 -0.55
N ARG A 104 -7.66 -18.94 -1.56
CA ARG A 104 -6.20 -19.08 -1.43
C ARG A 104 -5.59 -17.70 -1.67
N LEU A 105 -4.92 -17.14 -0.66
CA LEU A 105 -3.98 -16.06 -0.89
C LEU A 105 -2.75 -16.66 -1.59
N GLY A 106 -2.50 -16.27 -2.84
CA GLY A 106 -1.24 -16.54 -3.53
C GLY A 106 -0.08 -15.66 -3.03
N ALA A 107 -0.20 -15.13 -1.81
CA ALA A 107 0.73 -14.15 -1.25
C ALA A 107 1.97 -14.86 -0.68
N THR A 108 3.14 -14.45 -1.15
CA THR A 108 4.43 -14.90 -0.59
C THR A 108 5.38 -13.71 -0.47
N ALA A 109 6.40 -13.84 0.38
CA ALA A 109 7.48 -12.87 0.51
C ALA A 109 8.76 -13.43 -0.13
N VAL A 110 9.40 -12.63 -1.00
CA VAL A 110 10.56 -13.01 -1.81
C VAL A 110 11.72 -12.05 -1.52
N SER A 111 12.94 -12.57 -1.43
CA SER A 111 14.14 -11.76 -1.20
C SER A 111 14.53 -10.95 -2.44
N TYR A 112 14.89 -9.69 -2.24
CA TYR A 112 15.56 -8.85 -3.22
C TYR A 112 17.02 -8.65 -2.78
N GLN A 113 17.96 -9.15 -3.58
CA GLN A 113 19.37 -9.33 -3.19
C GLN A 113 20.18 -8.02 -3.04
N ARG A 114 19.54 -6.87 -3.24
CA ARG A 114 20.20 -5.56 -3.14
C ARG A 114 19.63 -4.78 -1.96
N GLU A 115 20.52 -4.07 -1.28
CA GLU A 115 20.14 -3.08 -0.28
C GLU A 115 19.48 -1.90 -0.98
N ILE A 116 18.30 -1.51 -0.48
CA ILE A 116 17.56 -0.36 -0.98
C ILE A 116 17.99 0.86 -0.17
N GLN A 117 18.65 1.81 -0.84
CA GLN A 117 19.30 2.95 -0.19
C GLN A 117 18.30 4.02 0.26
N GLY A 118 17.10 4.04 -0.32
CA GLY A 118 16.11 5.04 0.05
C GLY A 118 14.73 4.87 -0.58
N LYS A 119 13.82 5.76 -0.18
CA LYS A 119 12.43 5.79 -0.60
C LYS A 119 12.26 5.92 -2.12
N SER A 120 13.05 6.76 -2.78
CA SER A 120 12.94 6.99 -4.23
C SER A 120 13.28 5.73 -5.03
N GLU A 121 14.34 5.01 -4.65
CA GLU A 121 14.72 3.73 -5.24
C GLU A 121 13.64 2.66 -4.99
N ALA A 122 13.13 2.57 -3.76
CA ALA A 122 12.02 1.67 -3.40
C ALA A 122 10.79 1.88 -4.30
N LEU A 123 10.37 3.13 -4.48
CA LEU A 123 9.22 3.46 -5.30
C LEU A 123 9.46 3.23 -6.79
N ALA A 124 10.66 3.55 -7.30
CA ALA A 124 11.03 3.25 -8.68
C ALA A 124 10.98 1.75 -8.96
N LEU A 125 11.48 0.93 -8.03
CA LEU A 125 11.44 -0.53 -8.13
C LEU A 125 10.00 -1.06 -8.21
N ILE A 126 9.13 -0.64 -7.28
CA ILE A 126 7.72 -1.05 -7.24
C ILE A 126 6.95 -0.56 -8.48
N GLN A 127 7.24 0.64 -8.98
CA GLN A 127 6.58 1.18 -10.18
C GLN A 127 7.03 0.48 -11.45
N SER A 128 8.31 0.11 -11.56
CA SER A 128 8.85 -0.60 -12.71
C SER A 128 8.37 -2.05 -12.82
N SER A 129 7.94 -2.64 -11.70
CA SER A 129 7.62 -4.07 -11.62
C SER A 129 6.14 -4.28 -11.28
N PRO A 130 5.27 -4.49 -12.29
CA PRO A 130 3.82 -4.59 -12.05
C PRO A 130 3.43 -5.76 -11.15
N SER A 131 4.26 -6.79 -11.07
CA SER A 131 4.04 -8.02 -10.29
C SER A 131 4.18 -7.84 -8.78
N PHE A 132 4.89 -6.81 -8.31
CA PHE A 132 5.19 -6.63 -6.89
C PHE A 132 4.33 -5.51 -6.28
N PRO A 133 3.27 -5.85 -5.53
CA PRO A 133 2.42 -4.85 -4.87
C PRO A 133 3.08 -4.15 -3.67
N GLY A 134 4.25 -4.60 -3.20
CA GLY A 134 4.96 -3.93 -2.11
C GLY A 134 6.41 -4.36 -1.95
N LEU A 135 7.14 -3.58 -1.16
CA LEU A 135 8.55 -3.75 -0.83
C LEU A 135 8.78 -3.40 0.65
N VAL A 136 9.55 -4.23 1.34
CA VAL A 136 10.06 -4.00 2.69
C VAL A 136 11.57 -3.84 2.62
N TRP A 137 12.14 -2.83 3.26
CA TRP A 137 13.58 -2.61 3.35
C TRP A 137 13.90 -1.82 4.62
N GLY A 138 15.17 -1.69 5.01
CA GLY A 138 15.55 -0.92 6.18
C GLY A 138 16.73 -1.55 6.90
N ASP A 139 16.78 -1.44 8.21
CA ASP A 139 17.84 -1.98 9.06
C ASP A 139 17.27 -2.77 10.25
N ARG A 140 18.15 -3.21 11.16
CA ARG A 140 17.77 -3.96 12.37
C ARG A 140 17.03 -3.14 13.44
N LYS A 141 16.85 -1.84 13.23
CA LYS A 141 16.12 -0.93 14.13
C LYS A 141 14.80 -0.53 13.53
N LEU A 142 14.77 -0.27 12.23
CA LEU A 142 13.64 0.30 11.51
C LEU A 142 13.47 -0.36 10.15
N VAL A 143 12.28 -0.89 9.91
CA VAL A 143 11.85 -1.35 8.59
C VAL A 143 10.88 -0.35 7.99
N ASN A 144 11.08 -0.09 6.71
CA ASN A 144 10.22 0.68 5.83
C ASN A 144 9.41 -0.28 4.98
N ILE A 145 8.16 0.07 4.76
CA ILE A 145 7.22 -0.71 3.96
C ILE A 145 6.63 0.26 2.94
N ALA A 146 6.82 -0.02 1.66
CA ALA A 146 6.16 0.69 0.58
C ALA A 146 5.19 -0.26 -0.11
N PHE A 147 4.05 0.29 -0.49
CA PHE A 147 3.08 -0.40 -1.32
C PHE A 147 2.97 0.33 -2.65
N LYS A 148 2.58 -0.41 -3.67
CA LYS A 148 2.24 0.17 -4.96
C LYS A 148 1.10 1.14 -4.74
N THR A 149 1.38 2.42 -4.97
CA THR A 149 0.35 3.45 -4.87
C THR A 149 -0.62 3.29 -6.03
N SER A 150 -1.89 3.07 -5.75
CA SER A 150 -2.95 3.19 -6.74
C SER A 150 -3.06 4.66 -7.18
N ALA A 151 -3.62 4.90 -8.36
CA ALA A 151 -4.13 6.23 -8.65
C ALA A 151 -5.21 6.58 -7.61
N PRO A 152 -5.33 7.85 -7.19
CA PRO A 152 -6.45 8.28 -6.37
C PRO A 152 -7.75 7.83 -7.03
N GLU A 153 -8.57 7.13 -6.26
CA GLU A 153 -9.82 6.61 -6.77
C GLU A 153 -10.87 7.71 -6.65
N LEU A 154 -11.53 8.02 -7.77
CA LEU A 154 -12.74 8.83 -7.73
C LEU A 154 -13.81 8.08 -6.95
N LEU A 155 -14.61 8.81 -6.19
CA LEU A 155 -15.79 8.21 -5.56
C LEU A 155 -16.74 7.74 -6.65
N ASP A 156 -16.76 6.44 -6.89
CA ASP A 156 -17.78 5.82 -7.70
C ASP A 156 -19.13 5.95 -6.98
N LEU A 157 -20.05 6.71 -7.58
CA LEU A 157 -21.39 6.92 -7.07
C LEU A 157 -22.42 6.08 -7.83
N ASN A 158 -22.00 4.98 -8.46
CA ASN A 158 -22.89 4.09 -9.19
C ASN A 158 -24.10 3.65 -8.35
N GLY A 159 -23.91 3.44 -7.04
CA GLY A 159 -24.99 3.21 -6.07
C GLY A 159 -25.76 4.50 -5.75
N ALA A 160 -25.05 5.56 -5.36
CA ALA A 160 -25.64 6.81 -4.90
C ALA A 160 -26.01 7.82 -6.02
N ARG A 161 -26.80 7.39 -7.01
CA ARG A 161 -27.23 8.22 -8.17
C ARG A 161 -27.94 9.53 -7.78
N ASN A 162 -28.50 9.58 -6.58
CA ASN A 162 -29.24 10.73 -6.05
C ASN A 162 -28.36 11.76 -5.33
N LEU A 163 -27.06 11.48 -5.14
CA LEU A 163 -26.15 12.46 -4.58
C LEU A 163 -25.90 13.60 -5.58
N PRO A 164 -25.78 14.86 -5.13
CA PRO A 164 -25.45 15.95 -6.01
C PRO A 164 -24.14 15.67 -6.76
N TYR A 165 -24.20 15.66 -8.10
CA TYR A 165 -23.10 15.45 -9.07
C TYR A 165 -21.68 15.91 -8.64
N PRO A 166 -21.48 17.08 -8.02
CA PRO A 166 -20.16 17.48 -7.52
C PRO A 166 -19.55 16.58 -6.41
N LEU A 167 -20.30 15.65 -5.81
CA LEU A 167 -19.78 14.73 -4.80
C LEU A 167 -19.02 13.53 -5.40
N SER A 168 -19.30 13.11 -6.64
CA SER A 168 -18.56 12.02 -7.30
C SER A 168 -17.13 12.41 -7.66
N GLN A 169 -16.86 13.72 -7.69
CA GLN A 169 -15.56 14.27 -8.03
C GLN A 169 -14.59 14.26 -6.85
N PHE A 170 -15.06 13.91 -5.64
CA PHE A 170 -14.13 13.72 -4.53
C PHE A 170 -13.25 12.50 -4.81
N GLU A 171 -11.99 12.64 -4.47
CA GLU A 171 -11.02 11.56 -4.57
C GLU A 171 -10.65 11.08 -3.16
N LEU A 172 -10.61 9.76 -2.98
CA LEU A 172 -10.05 9.13 -1.80
C LEU A 172 -8.59 8.76 -2.02
N ILE A 173 -7.80 8.92 -0.97
CA ILE A 173 -6.43 8.46 -0.95
C ILE A 173 -6.44 7.07 -0.31
N ASP A 174 -6.32 6.04 -1.13
CA ASP A 174 -6.41 4.64 -0.75
C ASP A 174 -5.06 4.04 -0.33
N SER A 175 -3.97 4.75 -0.60
CA SER A 175 -2.61 4.27 -0.40
C SER A 175 -1.69 5.44 -0.06
N VAL A 176 -0.67 5.15 0.74
CA VAL A 176 0.45 6.05 1.01
C VAL A 176 1.71 5.36 0.56
N SER A 177 2.69 6.14 0.12
CA SER A 177 3.90 5.58 -0.48
C SER A 177 4.75 4.77 0.50
N GLN A 178 4.72 5.09 1.80
CA GLN A 178 5.57 4.43 2.79
C GLN A 178 5.01 4.49 4.21
N LEU A 179 5.22 3.41 4.95
CA LEU A 179 5.13 3.30 6.41
C LEU A 179 6.50 2.89 6.96
N TRP A 180 6.80 3.23 8.21
CA TRP A 180 7.96 2.71 8.92
C TRP A 180 7.53 2.09 10.25
N LEU A 181 8.22 1.02 10.65
CA LEU A 181 7.94 0.23 11.83
C LEU A 181 9.27 -0.16 12.49
N SER A 182 9.28 -0.29 13.82
CA SER A 182 10.44 -0.83 14.52
C SER A 182 10.65 -2.28 14.08
N PHE A 183 11.88 -2.67 13.76
CA PHE A 183 12.19 -4.06 13.41
C PHE A 183 11.89 -4.98 14.59
N GLU A 184 12.32 -4.59 15.80
CA GLU A 184 12.07 -5.35 17.03
C GLU A 184 10.72 -4.99 17.69
N PRO A 185 9.97 -5.97 18.23
CA PRO A 185 10.23 -7.42 18.17
C PRO A 185 10.01 -8.01 16.77
N ARG A 186 11.01 -8.71 16.21
CA ARG A 186 11.02 -9.18 14.81
C ARG A 186 9.77 -9.97 14.42
N ARG A 187 9.34 -10.91 15.27
CA ARG A 187 8.18 -11.76 15.03
C ARG A 187 6.87 -10.97 14.92
N ASP A 188 6.68 -9.96 15.76
CA ASP A 188 5.47 -9.13 15.75
C ASP A 188 5.45 -8.21 14.53
N THR A 189 6.60 -7.64 14.18
CA THR A 189 6.80 -6.85 12.97
C THR A 189 6.49 -7.68 11.71
N ALA A 190 7.00 -8.92 11.64
CA ALA A 190 6.72 -9.84 10.55
C ALA A 190 5.22 -10.18 10.46
N ARG A 191 4.58 -10.45 11.60
CA ARG A 191 3.14 -10.74 11.68
C ARG A 191 2.28 -9.56 11.24
N PHE A 192 2.65 -8.34 11.63
CA PHE A 192 1.97 -7.12 11.22
C PHE A 192 2.04 -6.92 9.73
N ILE A 193 3.26 -6.99 9.17
CA ILE A 193 3.50 -6.85 7.72
C ILE A 193 2.71 -7.90 6.95
N ALA A 194 2.77 -9.17 7.37
CA ALA A 194 2.03 -10.25 6.72
C ALA A 194 0.51 -10.01 6.73
N THR A 195 -0.04 -9.59 7.87
CA THR A 195 -1.49 -9.35 8.02
C THR A 195 -1.95 -8.15 7.19
N LEU A 196 -1.21 -7.04 7.25
CA LEU A 196 -1.49 -5.85 6.45
C LEU A 196 -1.38 -6.15 4.96
N TYR A 197 -0.34 -6.88 4.56
CA TYR A 197 -0.13 -7.28 3.17
C TYR A 197 -1.27 -8.15 2.65
N ALA A 198 -1.65 -9.19 3.42
CA ALA A 198 -2.79 -10.04 3.12
C ALA A 198 -4.08 -9.22 2.94
N ALA A 199 -4.31 -8.21 3.78
CA ALA A 199 -5.46 -7.32 3.66
C ALA A 199 -5.44 -6.55 2.33
N LEU A 200 -4.28 -6.01 1.92
CA LEU A 200 -4.14 -5.20 0.72
C LEU A 200 -4.34 -6.01 -0.57
N VAL A 201 -3.87 -7.25 -0.63
CA VAL A 201 -4.00 -8.10 -1.83
C VAL A 201 -5.34 -8.83 -1.91
N THR A 202 -6.09 -8.89 -0.80
CA THR A 202 -7.42 -9.51 -0.77
C THR A 202 -8.43 -8.70 -1.56
N LYS A 203 -9.22 -9.37 -2.40
CA LYS A 203 -10.35 -8.76 -3.13
C LYS A 203 -11.66 -8.76 -2.33
N ASP A 204 -11.87 -9.78 -1.51
CA ASP A 204 -13.07 -9.91 -0.66
C ASP A 204 -13.08 -8.85 0.45
N ILE A 205 -14.09 -7.97 0.44
CA ILE A 205 -14.16 -6.81 1.34
C ILE A 205 -14.26 -7.26 2.80
N THR A 206 -15.07 -8.28 3.09
CA THR A 206 -15.26 -8.79 4.45
C THR A 206 -13.96 -9.34 5.02
N THR A 207 -13.25 -10.15 4.25
CA THR A 207 -11.95 -10.70 4.63
C THR A 207 -10.93 -9.58 4.83
N LYS A 208 -10.90 -8.59 3.92
CA LYS A 208 -10.04 -7.41 4.05
C LYS A 208 -10.33 -6.64 5.35
N GLU A 209 -11.59 -6.42 5.69
CA GLU A 209 -11.99 -5.77 6.94
C GLU A 209 -11.48 -6.54 8.17
N VAL A 210 -11.66 -7.86 8.22
CA VAL A 210 -11.20 -8.71 9.32
C VAL A 210 -9.68 -8.63 9.47
N LEU A 211 -8.94 -8.69 8.37
CA LEU A 211 -7.48 -8.59 8.37
C LEU A 211 -7.00 -7.20 8.82
N LEU A 212 -7.65 -6.12 8.38
CA LEU A 212 -7.34 -4.77 8.86
C LEU A 212 -7.60 -4.64 10.37
N ARG A 213 -8.74 -5.12 10.86
CA ARG A 213 -9.04 -5.14 12.31
C ARG A 213 -8.01 -5.96 13.09
N THR A 214 -7.57 -7.08 12.52
CA THR A 214 -6.50 -7.91 13.11
C THR A 214 -5.19 -7.14 13.18
N ALA A 215 -4.79 -6.45 12.11
CA ALA A 215 -3.59 -5.61 12.09
C ALA A 215 -3.66 -4.45 13.10
N ILE A 216 -4.85 -3.83 13.27
CA ILE A 216 -5.09 -2.77 14.27
C ILE A 216 -4.93 -3.30 15.69
N GLY A 217 -5.44 -4.50 15.96
CA GLY A 217 -5.42 -5.14 17.27
C GLY A 217 -4.03 -5.60 17.72
N GLN A 218 -3.06 -5.69 16.82
CA GLN A 218 -1.71 -6.10 17.18
C GLN A 218 -1.09 -5.07 18.14
N GLN A 219 -0.65 -5.58 19.28
CA GLN A 219 0.07 -4.82 20.29
C GLN A 219 1.46 -5.43 20.39
N SER A 220 2.48 -4.58 20.31
CA SER A 220 3.86 -4.99 20.50
C SER A 220 4.64 -3.83 21.13
N ARG A 221 5.87 -4.11 21.55
CA ARG A 221 6.79 -3.15 22.19
C ARG A 221 7.46 -2.21 21.16
N TRP A 222 6.72 -1.79 20.15
CA TRP A 222 7.20 -0.82 19.16
C TRP A 222 7.31 0.58 19.78
N ARG A 223 8.25 1.38 19.25
CA ARG A 223 8.50 2.74 19.73
C ARG A 223 7.36 3.73 19.46
N SER A 224 6.49 3.43 18.48
CA SER A 224 5.35 4.27 18.10
C SER A 224 4.14 3.41 17.72
N PHE A 225 2.95 3.94 18.00
CA PHE A 225 1.67 3.35 17.60
C PHE A 225 1.20 3.82 16.22
N SER A 226 1.99 4.62 15.50
CA SER A 226 1.65 5.16 14.17
C SER A 226 1.33 4.06 13.14
N HIS A 227 1.82 2.84 13.32
CA HIS A 227 1.50 1.68 12.49
C HIS A 227 0.00 1.36 12.43
N ARG A 228 -0.77 1.68 13.48
CA ARG A 228 -2.24 1.46 13.52
C ARG A 228 -3.01 2.43 12.64
N ALA A 229 -2.44 3.59 12.34
CA ALA A 229 -3.13 4.64 11.63
C ALA A 229 -3.45 4.25 10.18
N LEU A 230 -2.54 3.55 9.49
CA LEU A 230 -2.75 3.13 8.11
C LEU A 230 -3.90 2.10 8.01
N PRO A 231 -3.90 0.97 8.75
CA PRO A 231 -5.03 0.04 8.75
C PRO A 231 -6.37 0.71 9.11
N LEU A 232 -6.39 1.62 10.10
CA LEU A 232 -7.60 2.37 10.46
C LEU A 232 -8.09 3.30 9.35
N MET A 233 -7.17 3.97 8.64
CA MET A 233 -7.52 4.78 7.47
C MET A 233 -8.11 3.90 6.36
N LEU A 234 -7.48 2.76 6.06
CA LEU A 234 -7.98 1.82 5.06
C LEU A 234 -9.34 1.25 5.43
N LEU A 235 -9.56 0.94 6.71
CA LEU A 235 -10.85 0.49 7.23
C LEU A 235 -11.92 1.58 7.08
N GLY A 236 -11.57 2.83 7.39
CA GLY A 236 -12.45 3.98 7.15
C GLY A 236 -12.80 4.17 5.67
N ASN A 237 -11.86 3.91 4.76
CA ASN A 237 -12.12 3.95 3.31
C ASN A 237 -13.10 2.84 2.88
N ILE A 238 -13.01 1.64 3.46
CA ILE A 238 -13.99 0.55 3.20
C ILE A 238 -15.39 0.98 3.60
N TYR A 239 -15.58 1.48 4.82
CA TYR A 239 -16.89 1.93 5.28
C TYR A 239 -17.44 3.08 4.45
N LEU A 240 -16.57 4.01 4.04
CA LEU A 240 -17.00 5.11 3.18
C LEU A 240 -17.45 4.63 1.80
N ARG A 241 -16.79 3.62 1.21
CA ARG A 241 -17.25 3.01 -0.05
C ARG A 241 -18.57 2.28 0.12
N GLN A 242 -18.71 1.46 1.17
CA GLN A 242 -19.98 0.78 1.50
C GLN A 242 -21.14 1.78 1.65
N ALA A 243 -20.87 2.95 2.26
CA ALA A 243 -21.87 3.99 2.35
C ALA A 243 -22.34 4.51 0.98
N LEU A 244 -21.43 4.62 0.01
CA LEU A 244 -21.69 5.14 -1.34
C LEU A 244 -22.28 4.12 -2.30
N ASP A 245 -22.02 2.84 -2.05
CA ASP A 245 -22.65 1.73 -2.77
C ASP A 245 -24.16 1.64 -2.44
N ALA A 246 -24.58 2.17 -1.29
CA ALA A 246 -26.00 2.23 -0.92
C ALA A 246 -26.77 3.31 -1.74
N PRO A 247 -27.98 3.02 -2.25
CA PRO A 247 -28.75 3.92 -3.13
C PRO A 247 -28.96 5.36 -2.61
N TYR A 248 -29.05 5.52 -1.29
CA TYR A 248 -29.33 6.80 -0.64
C TYR A 248 -28.18 7.33 0.22
N GLY A 249 -27.03 6.66 0.20
CA GLY A 249 -25.96 6.92 1.15
C GLY A 249 -26.28 6.34 2.54
N ASP A 250 -25.55 5.33 2.99
CA ASP A 250 -25.71 4.82 4.37
C ASP A 250 -24.95 5.70 5.36
N THR A 251 -25.68 6.52 6.11
CA THR A 251 -25.11 7.40 7.12
C THR A 251 -24.41 6.65 8.25
N SER A 252 -24.84 5.42 8.54
CA SER A 252 -24.24 4.57 9.59
C SER A 252 -22.83 4.14 9.18
N SER A 253 -22.66 3.69 7.93
CA SER A 253 -21.34 3.40 7.37
C SER A 253 -20.44 4.65 7.33
N ILE A 254 -20.98 5.84 7.06
CA ILE A 254 -20.18 7.08 7.15
C ILE A 254 -19.74 7.36 8.60
N GLU A 255 -20.57 7.08 9.60
CA GLU A 255 -20.21 7.20 11.01
C GLU A 255 -19.10 6.22 11.40
N CYS A 256 -19.15 4.97 10.93
CA CYS A 256 -18.08 3.98 11.09
C CYS A 256 -16.77 4.46 10.43
N ALA A 257 -16.85 5.06 9.24
CA ALA A 257 -15.69 5.66 8.58
C ALA A 257 -15.07 6.78 9.42
N LEU A 258 -15.90 7.71 9.90
CA LEU A 258 -15.47 8.84 10.74
C LEU A 258 -14.88 8.39 12.07
N ALA A 259 -15.45 7.37 12.71
CA ALA A 259 -14.92 6.76 13.92
C ALA A 259 -13.52 6.17 13.68
N SER A 260 -13.35 5.44 12.57
CA SER A 260 -12.06 4.86 12.16
C SER A 260 -11.02 5.94 11.90
N TYR A 261 -11.36 7.00 11.15
CA TYR A 261 -10.44 8.11 10.90
C TYR A 261 -10.08 8.87 12.17
N LYS A 262 -11.05 9.14 13.05
CA LYS A 262 -10.80 9.79 14.34
C LYS A 262 -9.84 8.96 15.19
N LEU A 263 -10.05 7.66 15.26
CA LEU A 263 -9.15 6.75 15.96
C LEU A 263 -7.75 6.74 15.34
N ALA A 264 -7.63 6.76 14.02
CA ALA A 264 -6.34 6.87 13.33
C ALA A 264 -5.59 8.17 13.71
N THR A 265 -6.31 9.30 13.85
CA THR A 265 -5.67 10.57 14.26
C THR A 265 -5.14 10.56 15.68
N HIS A 266 -5.62 9.67 16.56
CA HIS A 266 -5.09 9.52 17.91
C HIS A 266 -3.74 8.80 17.92
N PHE A 267 -3.51 7.87 16.99
CA PHE A 267 -2.25 7.14 16.88
C PHE A 267 -1.21 7.85 16.02
N LEU A 268 -1.63 8.79 15.18
CA LEU A 268 -0.77 9.41 14.18
C LEU A 268 -0.34 10.81 14.56
N ARG A 269 0.97 11.01 14.69
CA ARG A 269 1.55 12.36 14.82
C ARG A 269 1.94 12.90 13.45
N MET A 270 1.53 14.13 13.17
CA MET A 270 1.83 14.83 11.91
C MET A 270 3.33 14.83 11.55
N LYS A 271 4.22 14.94 12.55
CA LYS A 271 5.67 14.97 12.33
C LYS A 271 6.25 13.60 11.91
N GLU A 272 5.61 12.49 12.31
CA GLU A 272 6.13 11.13 12.06
C GLU A 272 5.78 10.64 10.65
N HIS A 273 4.55 10.89 10.21
CA HIS A 273 4.06 10.48 8.89
C HIS A 273 3.18 11.58 8.27
N PRO A 274 3.76 12.67 7.75
CA PRO A 274 3.02 13.82 7.22
C PRO A 274 2.10 13.44 6.05
N GLU A 275 2.55 12.52 5.19
CA GLU A 275 1.80 12.05 4.02
C GLU A 275 0.54 11.29 4.44
N LEU A 276 0.68 10.31 5.33
CA LEU A 276 -0.44 9.58 5.91
C LEU A 276 -1.37 10.49 6.70
N PHE A 277 -0.84 11.47 7.41
CA PHE A 277 -1.66 12.43 8.16
C PHE A 277 -2.48 13.33 7.23
N ALA A 278 -1.90 13.79 6.12
CA ALA A 278 -2.61 14.55 5.10
C ALA A 278 -3.67 13.71 4.38
N ALA A 279 -3.34 12.46 4.02
CA ALA A 279 -4.27 11.51 3.42
C ALA A 279 -5.48 11.22 4.33
N LEU A 280 -5.21 10.94 5.61
CA LEU A 280 -6.21 10.71 6.63
C LEU A 280 -7.17 11.91 6.78
N LEU A 281 -6.63 13.13 6.85
CA LEU A 281 -7.44 14.34 6.95
C LEU A 281 -8.23 14.64 5.67
N ASN A 282 -7.70 14.28 4.49
CA ASN A 282 -8.43 14.36 3.24
C ASN A 282 -9.68 13.47 3.29
N ASN A 283 -9.48 12.18 3.60
CA ASN A 283 -10.56 11.20 3.56
C ASN A 283 -11.60 11.48 4.66
N MET A 284 -11.16 11.90 5.86
CA MET A 284 -12.04 12.39 6.92
C MET A 284 -12.81 13.64 6.46
N GLY A 285 -12.16 14.55 5.73
CA GLY A 285 -12.79 15.74 5.15
C GLY A 285 -13.91 15.39 4.18
N THR A 286 -13.67 14.40 3.30
CA THR A 286 -14.63 13.86 2.36
C THR A 286 -15.83 13.24 3.09
N ALA A 287 -15.58 12.36 4.07
CA ALA A 287 -16.64 11.73 4.87
C ALA A 287 -17.52 12.77 5.61
N LEU A 288 -16.90 13.74 6.30
CA LEU A 288 -17.64 14.82 6.99
C LEU A 288 -18.49 15.65 6.03
N TYR A 289 -17.95 15.96 4.85
CA TYR A 289 -18.65 16.77 3.87
C TYR A 289 -19.84 16.02 3.25
N LEU A 290 -19.64 14.74 2.94
CA LEU A 290 -20.69 13.83 2.48
C LEU A 290 -21.81 13.71 3.52
N GLN A 291 -21.48 13.35 4.76
CA GLN A 291 -22.46 13.23 5.85
C GLN A 291 -23.23 14.54 6.07
N GLY A 292 -22.52 15.68 6.05
CA GLY A 292 -23.14 16.99 6.18
C GLY A 292 -24.01 17.40 4.99
N THR A 293 -23.80 16.79 3.82
CA THR A 293 -24.65 17.01 2.64
C THR A 293 -25.91 16.17 2.75
N LEU A 294 -25.78 14.86 3.03
CA LEU A 294 -26.88 13.93 3.24
C LEU A 294 -27.82 14.38 4.37
N LEU A 295 -27.28 14.74 5.53
CA LEU A 295 -28.06 15.17 6.70
C LEU A 295 -28.43 16.66 6.69
N ASN A 296 -28.06 17.39 5.63
CA ASN A 296 -28.15 18.85 5.56
C ASN A 296 -27.53 19.63 6.76
N LYS A 297 -26.53 19.05 7.42
CA LYS A 297 -25.88 19.60 8.62
C LYS A 297 -24.71 20.52 8.27
N LYS A 298 -24.90 21.84 8.42
CA LYS A 298 -23.89 22.88 8.10
C LYS A 298 -22.60 22.76 8.89
N ASN A 299 -22.67 22.34 10.15
CA ASN A 299 -21.52 22.11 11.03
C ASN A 299 -20.61 20.98 10.49
N LEU A 300 -21.18 19.86 10.04
CA LEU A 300 -20.42 18.75 9.44
C LEU A 300 -19.71 19.20 8.15
N ARG A 301 -20.41 19.93 7.26
CA ARG A 301 -19.78 20.54 6.06
C ARG A 301 -18.67 21.53 6.41
N ARG A 302 -18.77 22.26 7.52
CA ARG A 302 -17.70 23.13 8.04
C ARG A 302 -16.52 22.30 8.55
N GLY A 303 -16.78 21.20 9.27
CA GLY A 303 -15.77 20.24 9.71
C GLY A 303 -14.96 19.69 8.54
N GLY A 304 -15.64 19.24 7.47
CA GLY A 304 -14.98 18.73 6.27
C GLY A 304 -14.02 19.77 5.63
N ARG A 305 -14.46 21.04 5.53
CA ARG A 305 -13.60 22.14 5.06
C ARG A 305 -12.37 22.37 5.93
N VAL A 306 -12.52 22.28 7.25
CA VAL A 306 -11.42 22.45 8.20
C VAL A 306 -10.42 21.31 8.02
N ALA A 307 -10.90 20.07 7.87
CA ALA A 307 -10.06 18.91 7.61
C ALA A 307 -9.27 19.05 6.30
N PHE A 308 -9.91 19.43 5.18
CA PHE A 308 -9.21 19.70 3.92
C PHE A 308 -8.19 20.83 4.03
N LYS A 309 -8.52 21.91 4.74
CA LYS A 309 -7.57 23.02 4.97
C LYS A 309 -6.34 22.50 5.73
N ARG A 310 -6.54 21.72 6.80
CA ARG A 310 -5.46 21.15 7.61
C ARG A 310 -4.61 20.17 6.81
N ALA A 311 -5.22 19.28 6.02
CA ALA A 311 -4.51 18.37 5.12
C ALA A 311 -3.59 19.15 4.15
N ARG A 312 -4.09 20.24 3.58
CA ARG A 312 -3.33 21.10 2.65
C ARG A 312 -2.19 21.81 3.36
N ASP A 313 -2.43 22.31 4.57
CA ASP A 313 -1.44 23.05 5.34
C ASP A 313 -0.29 22.13 5.80
N VAL A 314 -0.57 20.83 6.08
CA VAL A 314 0.46 19.78 6.28
C VAL A 314 1.29 19.62 5.00
N GLY A 315 0.60 19.50 3.86
CA GLY A 315 1.19 19.44 2.53
C GLY A 315 2.18 20.57 2.21
N LYS A 316 1.84 21.81 2.57
CA LYS A 316 2.68 22.99 2.32
C LYS A 316 3.95 23.04 3.16
N ARG A 317 3.93 22.45 4.35
CA ARG A 317 5.05 22.51 5.31
C ARG A 317 6.16 21.53 4.98
N MET A 318 5.88 20.54 4.14
CA MET A 318 6.79 19.43 3.87
C MET A 318 7.18 19.46 2.40
N ARG A 319 8.48 19.29 2.11
CA ARG A 319 9.02 19.22 0.75
C ARG A 319 9.17 17.74 0.36
N GLY A 320 8.66 17.35 -0.81
CA GLY A 320 8.78 15.97 -1.33
C GLY A 320 7.79 15.69 -2.47
N THR A 321 8.23 14.93 -3.48
CA THR A 321 7.48 14.60 -4.70
C THR A 321 6.22 13.78 -4.43
N GLU A 322 6.24 12.86 -3.48
CA GLU A 322 5.08 11.99 -3.21
C GLU A 322 3.98 12.77 -2.49
N LEU A 323 4.38 13.67 -1.58
CA LEU A 323 3.45 14.55 -0.90
C LEU A 323 2.73 15.47 -1.90
N GLN A 324 3.36 15.82 -3.03
CA GLN A 324 2.70 16.61 -4.06
C GLN A 324 1.47 15.88 -4.63
N ARG A 325 1.48 14.55 -4.73
CA ARG A 325 0.30 13.77 -5.16
C ARG A 325 -0.85 13.93 -4.17
N VAL A 326 -0.59 13.68 -2.88
CA VAL A 326 -1.58 13.88 -1.80
C VAL A 326 -2.08 15.33 -1.77
N VAL A 327 -1.18 16.30 -1.92
CA VAL A 327 -1.52 17.73 -1.94
C VAL A 327 -2.36 18.10 -3.16
N ALA A 328 -2.10 17.51 -4.32
CA ALA A 328 -2.90 17.72 -5.52
C ALA A 328 -4.34 17.24 -5.31
N VAL A 329 -4.51 16.03 -4.77
CA VAL A 329 -5.83 15.47 -4.40
C VAL A 329 -6.55 16.38 -3.40
N VAL A 330 -5.87 16.75 -2.31
CA VAL A 330 -6.42 17.65 -1.28
C VAL A 330 -6.81 19.01 -1.87
N LYS A 331 -6.01 19.55 -2.79
CA LYS A 331 -6.30 20.83 -3.46
C LYS A 331 -7.55 20.72 -4.33
N ARG A 332 -7.69 19.65 -5.12
CA ARG A 332 -8.90 19.37 -5.92
C ARG A 332 -10.13 19.27 -5.03
N ASN A 333 -10.11 18.40 -4.01
CA ASN A 333 -11.21 18.25 -3.06
C ASN A 333 -11.58 19.58 -2.35
N SER A 334 -10.57 20.37 -1.95
CA SER A 334 -10.80 21.69 -1.35
C SER A 334 -11.45 22.69 -2.32
N GLN A 335 -11.09 22.66 -3.61
CA GLN A 335 -11.67 23.51 -4.64
C GLN A 335 -13.12 23.12 -4.94
N LEU A 336 -13.44 21.82 -5.01
CA LEU A 336 -14.79 21.32 -5.18
C LEU A 336 -15.73 21.87 -4.10
N VAL A 337 -15.32 21.80 -2.84
CA VAL A 337 -16.10 22.34 -1.71
C VAL A 337 -16.31 23.86 -1.82
N LYS A 338 -15.33 24.61 -2.33
CA LYS A 338 -15.46 26.07 -2.53
C LYS A 338 -16.43 26.38 -3.67
N GLY A 339 -16.35 25.66 -4.78
CA GLY A 339 -17.25 25.82 -5.93
C GLY A 339 -18.70 25.53 -5.57
N LEU A 340 -18.93 24.50 -4.74
CA LEU A 340 -20.25 24.16 -4.22
C LEU A 340 -20.92 25.30 -3.45
N LYS A 341 -20.15 26.04 -2.64
CA LYS A 341 -20.65 27.19 -1.88
C LYS A 341 -21.04 28.37 -2.79
N ALA A 342 -20.43 28.49 -3.96
CA ALA A 342 -20.74 29.55 -4.91
C ALA A 342 -22.08 29.29 -5.62
N LYS A 343 -22.33 28.03 -6.03
CA LYS A 343 -23.56 27.62 -6.73
C LYS A 343 -24.80 27.63 -5.83
N HIS A 344 -24.69 27.25 -4.56
CA HIS A 344 -25.82 27.19 -3.62
C HIS A 344 -26.10 28.51 -2.87
N ARG A 345 -25.69 29.66 -3.40
CA ARG A 345 -26.16 30.93 -2.83
C ARG A 345 -27.64 31.07 -3.18
N PRO A 346 -28.55 31.20 -2.20
CA PRO A 346 -29.98 31.32 -2.49
C PRO A 346 -30.20 32.49 -3.45
N ILE A 347 -31.02 32.28 -4.48
CA ILE A 347 -31.30 33.22 -5.59
C ILE A 347 -31.65 34.62 -5.07
N GLY A 348 -32.27 34.71 -3.88
CA GLY A 348 -32.57 35.98 -3.20
C GLY A 348 -31.35 36.86 -2.85
N LEU A 349 -30.18 36.28 -2.59
CA LEU A 349 -28.94 37.05 -2.35
C LEU A 349 -28.29 37.55 -3.64
N GLN A 350 -28.51 36.87 -4.77
CA GLN A 350 -28.06 37.35 -6.08
C GLN A 350 -28.88 38.56 -6.54
N ARG A 351 -30.21 38.54 -6.30
CA ARG A 351 -31.10 39.69 -6.58
C ARG A 351 -30.74 40.95 -5.80
N LYS A 352 -30.35 40.85 -4.52
CA LYS A 352 -29.90 42.03 -3.73
C LYS A 352 -28.60 42.65 -4.26
N LYS A 353 -27.65 41.84 -4.74
CA LYS A 353 -26.42 42.36 -5.38
C LYS A 353 -26.70 43.04 -6.72
N HIS A 354 -27.65 42.53 -7.49
CA HIS A 354 -28.05 43.14 -8.75
C HIS A 354 -28.79 44.48 -8.55
N LYS A 355 -29.72 44.55 -7.57
CA LYS A 355 -30.38 45.83 -7.19
C LYS A 355 -29.40 46.87 -6.64
N LYS A 356 -28.37 46.45 -5.90
CA LYS A 356 -27.36 47.38 -5.39
C LYS A 356 -26.44 47.92 -6.49
N ARG A 357 -26.18 47.17 -7.56
CA ARG A 357 -25.45 47.67 -8.75
C ARG A 357 -26.27 48.64 -9.59
N LEU A 358 -27.57 48.42 -9.71
CA LEU A 358 -28.47 49.31 -10.45
C LEU A 358 -28.69 50.67 -9.78
N ARG A 359 -28.46 50.79 -8.46
CA ARG A 359 -28.58 52.05 -7.70
C ARG A 359 -27.31 52.91 -7.63
N VAL A 360 -26.20 52.44 -8.20
CA VAL A 360 -24.90 53.17 -8.19
C VAL A 360 -24.62 53.80 -9.57
N HIS A 361 -25.46 53.50 -10.57
CA HIS A 361 -25.32 53.98 -11.95
C HIS A 361 -26.57 54.70 -12.48
N GLY A 362 -27.49 55.04 -11.59
CA GLY A 362 -28.55 56.02 -11.80
C GLY A 362 -28.59 56.90 -10.58
#